data_AF-A0AAX1N4G5-F1
#
_entry.id   AF-A0AAX1N4G5-F1
#
_cell.length_a   1.000
_cell.length_b   1.000
_cell.length_c   1.000
_cell.angle_alpha   90.00
_cell.angle_beta   90.00
_cell.angle_gamma   90.00
#
_symmetry.space_group_name_H-M   'P 1'
#
loop_
_entity.id
_entity.type
_entity.pdbx_description
1 polymer ?
#
loop_
_entity_poly.entity_id
_entity_poly.type
_entity_poly.pdbx_seq_one_letter_code
_entity_poly.pdbx_strand_id
1 'polypeptide(L)'
;MQPQNNLQSQKSRWSILQNVIALPYIIYLLIVGLIKQKQFIKRYIRPFLQKYDKNDGTLTSKDFKKITHYYGLAVTGIFGESIALLRNQKITYQERYTSTFQAAITGLIDDYFDEYGMTQERMKSFYVQTNEFKTQNDAEKLGIELYKESVKYNKDFDTLLTLMDDVNQAQTDSLQQEKGTLSWDQLIELTIYKGGSSFLYFRAAFQHQMTKEEEKALYLLGGITQFSNDIFDVYKDRENQVQTLLTSTNSIKKVREIYLQFISSFQTLLFDLPYSTSSKHKFFLMYSLGVFSRCLVCLDQYQKLEAKTEGEFKLNDYSRKELICDMEKWGNFWRSVRYCVGDGILQSL
;
A
#
# COMPACT_ATOMS: atom_id res chain seq x y z
N MET A 1 21.45 5.81 0.71
CA MET A 1 21.69 7.13 0.08
C MET A 1 21.13 8.20 1.01
N GLN A 2 21.99 8.98 1.67
CA GLN A 2 21.52 10.13 2.46
C GLN A 2 20.91 11.18 1.50
N PRO A 3 19.68 11.67 1.73
CA PRO A 3 19.20 12.83 1.01
C PRO A 3 19.91 14.07 1.59
N GLN A 4 20.74 14.72 0.77
CA GLN A 4 21.28 16.03 1.09
C GLN A 4 20.13 17.02 1.28
N ASN A 5 20.22 17.79 2.37
CA ASN A 5 19.41 18.95 2.70
C ASN A 5 19.34 19.92 1.52
N ASN A 6 18.26 19.85 0.74
CA ASN A 6 17.88 20.91 -0.17
C ASN A 6 16.37 21.14 -0.09
N LEU A 7 15.92 21.55 1.11
CA LEU A 7 14.60 22.13 1.35
C LEU A 7 14.58 23.55 0.76
N GLN A 8 14.76 23.68 -0.55
CA GLN A 8 14.26 24.85 -1.28
C GLN A 8 12.79 24.56 -1.59
N SER A 9 11.90 25.44 -1.11
CA SER A 9 10.45 25.34 -1.23
C SER A 9 10.02 24.88 -2.64
N GLN A 10 9.71 23.59 -2.79
CA GLN A 10 9.17 23.08 -4.03
C GLN A 10 7.68 23.39 -4.02
N LYS A 11 7.33 24.58 -4.51
CA LYS A 11 5.93 24.92 -4.79
C LYS A 11 5.31 23.80 -5.61
N SER A 12 4.10 23.40 -5.25
CA SER A 12 3.29 22.52 -6.07
C SER A 12 3.39 22.86 -7.55
N ARG A 13 3.77 21.86 -8.35
CA ARG A 13 3.80 22.01 -9.81
C ARG A 13 2.39 22.15 -10.43
N TRP A 14 1.32 21.87 -9.67
CA TRP A 14 -0.07 22.10 -10.08
C TRP A 14 -0.76 23.12 -9.18
N SER A 15 -1.55 24.03 -9.75
CA SER A 15 -2.24 25.06 -8.96
C SER A 15 -3.44 24.50 -8.19
N ILE A 16 -3.82 25.16 -7.10
CA ILE A 16 -5.04 24.83 -6.34
C ILE A 16 -6.26 24.79 -7.25
N LEU A 17 -6.37 25.76 -8.18
CA LEU A 17 -7.47 25.81 -9.15
C LEU A 17 -7.51 24.56 -10.04
N GLN A 18 -6.35 24.09 -10.53
CA GLN A 18 -6.27 22.86 -11.32
C GLN A 18 -6.73 21.64 -10.50
N ASN A 19 -6.35 21.55 -9.23
CA ASN A 19 -6.77 20.47 -8.35
C ASN A 19 -8.29 20.48 -8.10
N VAL A 20 -8.85 21.65 -7.78
CA VAL A 20 -10.29 21.82 -7.54
C VAL A 20 -11.12 21.44 -8.77
N ILE A 21 -10.68 21.84 -9.97
CA ILE A 21 -11.37 21.50 -11.23
C ILE A 21 -11.28 20.00 -11.52
N ALA A 22 -10.12 19.38 -11.30
CA ALA A 22 -9.91 17.98 -11.62
C ALA A 22 -10.54 17.01 -10.60
N LEU A 23 -10.66 17.39 -9.33
CA LEU A 23 -11.03 16.49 -8.24
C LEU A 23 -12.39 15.79 -8.44
N PRO A 24 -13.49 16.46 -8.84
CA PRO A 24 -14.77 15.77 -9.06
C PRO A 24 -14.67 14.62 -10.07
N TYR A 25 -13.89 14.82 -11.13
CA TYR A 25 -13.62 13.79 -12.12
C TYR A 25 -12.78 12.63 -11.52
N ILE A 26 -11.80 12.94 -10.67
CA ILE A 26 -11.01 11.91 -9.97
C ILE A 26 -11.84 11.09 -8.99
N ILE A 27 -12.73 11.74 -8.23
CA ILE A 27 -13.67 11.05 -7.35
C ILE A 27 -14.57 10.12 -8.17
N TYR A 28 -15.11 10.60 -9.30
CA TYR A 28 -15.91 9.78 -10.21
C TYR A 28 -15.12 8.56 -10.71
N LEU A 29 -13.89 8.75 -11.17
CA LEU A 29 -13.03 7.65 -11.65
C LEU A 29 -12.74 6.62 -10.56
N LEU A 30 -12.43 7.06 -9.35
CA LEU A 30 -12.19 6.19 -8.20
C LEU A 30 -13.43 5.34 -7.87
N ILE A 31 -14.60 5.97 -7.80
CA ILE A 31 -15.87 5.27 -7.52
C ILE A 31 -16.16 4.23 -8.62
N VAL A 32 -16.03 4.61 -9.88
CA VAL A 32 -16.27 3.70 -11.02
C VAL A 32 -15.26 2.54 -11.01
N GLY A 33 -13.98 2.81 -10.72
CA GLY A 33 -12.94 1.80 -10.58
C GLY A 33 -13.25 0.78 -9.48
N LEU A 34 -13.62 1.27 -8.29
CA LEU A 34 -14.03 0.42 -7.16
C LEU A 34 -15.29 -0.38 -7.46
N ILE A 35 -16.29 0.18 -8.15
CA ILE A 35 -17.51 -0.56 -8.55
C ILE A 35 -17.15 -1.68 -9.53
N LYS A 36 -16.35 -1.40 -10.56
CA LYS A 36 -15.87 -2.42 -11.51
C LYS A 36 -15.11 -3.52 -10.80
N GLN A 37 -14.25 -3.16 -9.86
CA GLN A 37 -13.48 -4.12 -9.10
C GLN A 37 -14.36 -4.99 -8.19
N LYS A 38 -15.34 -4.40 -7.49
CA LYS A 38 -16.34 -5.18 -6.73
C LYS A 38 -17.11 -6.16 -7.59
N GLN A 39 -17.51 -5.76 -8.80
CA GLN A 39 -18.18 -6.65 -9.75
C GLN A 39 -17.24 -7.78 -10.20
N PHE A 40 -15.97 -7.48 -10.46
CA PHE A 40 -14.97 -8.47 -10.85
C PHE A 40 -14.71 -9.49 -9.73
N ILE A 41 -14.51 -9.03 -8.49
CA ILE A 41 -14.38 -9.90 -7.30
C ILE A 41 -15.60 -10.80 -7.14
N LYS A 42 -16.82 -10.24 -7.27
CA LYS A 42 -18.06 -11.02 -7.19
C LYS A 42 -18.11 -12.13 -8.25
N ARG A 43 -17.63 -11.84 -9.45
CA ARG A 43 -17.69 -12.77 -10.59
C ARG A 43 -16.59 -13.84 -10.57
N TYR A 44 -15.38 -13.51 -10.14
CA TYR A 44 -14.21 -14.38 -10.30
C TYR A 44 -13.63 -14.87 -8.97
N ILE A 45 -13.53 -14.01 -7.95
CA ILE A 45 -12.94 -14.39 -6.66
C ILE A 45 -13.97 -15.10 -5.77
N ARG A 46 -15.20 -14.59 -5.63
CA ARG A 46 -16.18 -15.21 -4.72
C ARG A 46 -16.48 -16.69 -5.07
N PRO A 47 -16.73 -17.07 -6.34
CA PRO A 47 -16.95 -18.48 -6.68
C PRO A 47 -15.72 -19.35 -6.39
N PHE A 48 -14.53 -18.77 -6.47
CA PHE A 48 -13.28 -19.45 -6.13
C PHE A 48 -13.22 -19.79 -4.64
N LEU A 49 -13.56 -18.81 -3.79
CA LEU A 49 -13.53 -18.95 -2.34
C LEU A 49 -14.62 -19.90 -1.79
N GLN A 50 -15.76 -20.03 -2.48
CA GLN A 50 -16.85 -20.94 -2.06
C GLN A 50 -16.41 -22.40 -1.87
N LYS A 51 -15.34 -22.83 -2.56
CA LYS A 51 -14.75 -24.16 -2.37
C LYS A 51 -14.22 -24.38 -0.95
N TYR A 52 -13.93 -23.31 -0.23
CA TYR A 52 -13.34 -23.28 1.11
C TYR A 52 -14.36 -22.89 2.19
N ASP A 53 -15.66 -22.87 1.87
CA ASP A 53 -16.75 -22.66 2.85
C ASP A 53 -16.73 -23.74 3.95
N LYS A 54 -16.21 -24.93 3.62
CA LYS A 54 -15.96 -26.04 4.55
C LYS A 54 -14.46 -26.36 4.55
N ASN A 55 -13.66 -25.47 5.12
CA ASN A 55 -12.23 -25.68 5.29
C ASN A 55 -11.88 -26.34 6.64
N ASP A 56 -10.64 -26.77 6.79
CA ASP A 56 -10.05 -27.41 7.98
C ASP A 56 -9.94 -26.52 9.25
N GLY A 57 -10.41 -25.27 9.20
CA GLY A 57 -10.37 -24.30 10.29
C GLY A 57 -9.22 -23.29 10.17
N THR A 58 -8.32 -23.46 9.20
CA THR A 58 -7.21 -22.51 8.96
C THR A 58 -7.61 -21.26 8.18
N LEU A 59 -8.80 -21.25 7.57
CA LEU A 59 -9.35 -20.07 6.90
C LEU A 59 -10.55 -19.50 7.66
N THR A 60 -10.43 -18.24 8.04
CA THR A 60 -11.42 -17.49 8.81
C THR A 60 -12.16 -16.47 7.94
N SER A 61 -13.23 -15.91 8.50
CA SER A 61 -13.94 -14.79 7.86
C SER A 61 -13.07 -13.54 7.66
N LYS A 62 -12.03 -13.36 8.49
CA LYS A 62 -11.06 -12.26 8.38
C LYS A 62 -10.26 -12.40 7.08
N ASP A 63 -9.81 -13.60 6.76
CA ASP A 63 -9.00 -13.91 5.57
C ASP A 63 -9.81 -13.66 4.29
N PHE A 64 -11.04 -14.19 4.24
CA PHE A 64 -11.93 -13.94 3.12
C PHE A 64 -12.26 -12.45 2.96
N LYS A 65 -12.39 -11.70 4.06
CA LYS A 65 -12.59 -10.25 4.02
C LYS A 65 -11.35 -9.51 3.53
N LYS A 66 -10.14 -9.91 3.95
CA LYS A 66 -8.88 -9.36 3.43
C LYS A 66 -8.78 -9.56 1.92
N ILE A 67 -9.04 -10.78 1.44
CA ILE A 67 -9.04 -11.12 0.01
C ILE A 67 -10.05 -10.28 -0.78
N THR A 68 -11.28 -10.15 -0.29
CA THR A 68 -12.39 -9.61 -1.12
C THR A 68 -12.72 -8.14 -0.89
N HIS A 69 -12.39 -7.56 0.26
CA HIS A 69 -12.79 -6.20 0.65
C HIS A 69 -11.60 -5.29 0.96
N TYR A 70 -10.41 -5.84 1.24
CA TYR A 70 -9.22 -5.05 1.49
C TYR A 70 -8.25 -5.11 0.30
N TYR A 71 -7.36 -6.10 0.22
CA TYR A 71 -6.34 -6.18 -0.82
C TYR A 71 -6.93 -6.33 -2.21
N GLY A 72 -7.79 -7.34 -2.44
CA GLY A 72 -8.38 -7.57 -3.76
C GLY A 72 -9.25 -6.41 -4.28
N LEU A 73 -9.76 -5.56 -3.39
CA LEU A 73 -10.50 -4.35 -3.76
C LEU A 73 -9.56 -3.16 -3.99
N ALA A 74 -8.71 -2.83 -3.01
CA ALA A 74 -7.92 -1.61 -3.00
C ALA A 74 -6.74 -1.66 -3.98
N VAL A 75 -6.02 -2.77 -4.07
CA VAL A 75 -4.84 -2.87 -4.96
C VAL A 75 -5.28 -2.69 -6.41
N THR A 76 -6.19 -3.52 -6.93
CA THR A 76 -6.61 -3.37 -8.33
C THR A 76 -7.51 -2.16 -8.56
N GLY A 77 -8.40 -1.83 -7.60
CA GLY A 77 -9.37 -0.74 -7.73
C GLY A 77 -8.84 0.67 -7.51
N ILE A 78 -7.68 0.82 -6.84
CA ILE A 78 -7.01 2.10 -6.61
C ILE A 78 -5.67 2.12 -7.33
N PHE A 79 -4.73 1.24 -6.96
CA PHE A 79 -3.40 1.23 -7.60
C PHE A 79 -3.52 0.87 -9.08
N GLY A 80 -4.25 -0.19 -9.44
CA GLY A 80 -4.41 -0.60 -10.82
C GLY A 80 -5.10 0.46 -11.70
N GLU A 81 -6.16 1.10 -11.18
CA GLU A 81 -6.83 2.21 -11.88
C GLU A 81 -5.92 3.44 -11.99
N SER A 82 -5.07 3.70 -11.00
CA SER A 82 -4.06 4.76 -11.08
C SER A 82 -3.04 4.48 -12.18
N ILE A 83 -2.50 3.25 -12.28
CA ILE A 83 -1.59 2.85 -13.36
C ILE A 83 -2.26 3.03 -14.73
N ALA A 84 -3.53 2.64 -14.87
CA ALA A 84 -4.33 2.91 -16.07
C ALA A 84 -4.38 4.42 -16.41
N LEU A 85 -4.63 5.28 -15.43
CA LEU A 85 -4.64 6.74 -15.64
C LEU A 85 -3.28 7.30 -16.03
N LEU A 86 -2.20 6.84 -15.41
CA LEU A 86 -0.83 7.27 -15.72
C LEU A 86 -0.50 7.01 -17.20
N ARG A 87 -0.87 5.81 -17.68
CA ARG A 87 -0.66 5.38 -19.08
C ARG A 87 -1.66 5.98 -20.06
N ASN A 88 -2.73 6.60 -19.56
CA ASN A 88 -3.90 6.98 -20.35
C ASN A 88 -4.54 5.80 -21.11
N GLN A 89 -4.61 4.63 -20.46
CA GLN A 89 -5.15 3.39 -21.03
C GLN A 89 -6.10 2.72 -20.03
N LYS A 90 -7.06 1.94 -20.51
CA LYS A 90 -7.92 1.13 -19.64
C LYS A 90 -7.19 -0.13 -19.19
N ILE A 91 -7.48 -0.60 -17.98
CA ILE A 91 -7.04 -1.94 -17.54
C ILE A 91 -7.71 -2.99 -18.45
N THR A 92 -6.91 -3.86 -19.06
CA THR A 92 -7.45 -4.97 -19.87
C THR A 92 -8.06 -6.06 -18.98
N TYR A 93 -8.78 -7.01 -19.58
CA TYR A 93 -9.26 -8.17 -18.84
C TYR A 93 -8.11 -8.95 -18.19
N GLN A 94 -7.04 -9.22 -18.94
CA GLN A 94 -5.88 -9.98 -18.47
C GLN A 94 -5.18 -9.26 -17.32
N GLU A 95 -4.93 -7.94 -17.46
CA GLU A 95 -4.31 -7.15 -16.40
C GLU A 95 -5.16 -7.13 -15.12
N ARG A 96 -6.49 -6.95 -15.26
CA ARG A 96 -7.39 -6.96 -14.10
C ARG A 96 -7.43 -8.33 -13.43
N TYR A 97 -7.48 -9.40 -14.22
CA TYR A 97 -7.47 -10.76 -13.71
C TYR A 97 -6.20 -11.02 -12.89
N THR A 98 -5.04 -10.86 -13.52
CA THR A 98 -3.71 -11.02 -12.90
C THR A 98 -3.59 -10.17 -11.64
N SER A 99 -3.86 -8.87 -11.71
CA SER A 99 -3.78 -7.96 -10.56
C SER A 99 -4.72 -8.34 -9.43
N THR A 100 -5.95 -8.78 -9.73
CA THR A 100 -6.92 -9.17 -8.69
C THR A 100 -6.47 -10.42 -7.96
N PHE A 101 -5.94 -11.43 -8.65
CA PHE A 101 -5.46 -12.65 -8.03
C PHE A 101 -4.13 -12.43 -7.29
N GLN A 102 -3.23 -11.58 -7.80
CA GLN A 102 -2.04 -11.15 -7.07
C GLN A 102 -2.42 -10.44 -5.76
N ALA A 103 -3.39 -9.53 -5.80
CA ALA A 103 -3.87 -8.85 -4.60
C ALA A 103 -4.59 -9.79 -3.63
N ALA A 104 -5.35 -10.76 -4.14
CA ALA A 104 -6.02 -11.77 -3.32
C ALA A 104 -5.02 -12.59 -2.51
N ILE A 105 -3.95 -13.08 -3.15
CA ILE A 105 -2.97 -13.92 -2.45
C ILE A 105 -2.16 -13.14 -1.41
N THR A 106 -1.83 -11.86 -1.65
CA THR A 106 -1.10 -11.05 -0.66
C THR A 106 -1.81 -11.00 0.69
N GLY A 107 -3.14 -10.96 0.69
CA GLY A 107 -3.90 -10.97 1.95
C GLY A 107 -3.73 -12.22 2.80
N LEU A 108 -3.40 -13.37 2.19
CA LEU A 108 -3.08 -14.62 2.90
C LEU A 108 -1.60 -14.72 3.26
N ILE A 109 -0.71 -14.28 2.37
CA ILE A 109 0.74 -14.29 2.59
C ILE A 109 1.12 -13.48 3.83
N ASP A 110 0.48 -12.34 4.03
CA ASP A 110 0.67 -11.49 5.22
C ASP A 110 0.43 -12.29 6.51
N ASP A 111 -0.67 -13.04 6.58
CA ASP A 111 -0.98 -13.88 7.75
C ASP A 111 -0.07 -15.13 7.83
N TYR A 112 0.45 -15.65 6.70
CA TYR A 112 1.40 -16.78 6.75
C TYR A 112 2.68 -16.44 7.51
N PHE A 113 3.20 -15.22 7.35
CA PHE A 113 4.34 -14.77 8.14
C PHE A 113 3.91 -14.41 9.56
N ASP A 114 2.91 -13.54 9.71
CA ASP A 114 2.54 -12.93 10.98
C ASP A 114 1.86 -13.91 11.97
N GLU A 115 0.98 -14.78 11.47
CA GLU A 115 0.14 -15.64 12.32
C GLU A 115 0.57 -17.10 12.30
N TYR A 116 1.11 -17.59 11.16
CA TYR A 116 1.43 -19.00 10.96
C TYR A 116 2.94 -19.32 10.96
N GLY A 117 3.81 -18.32 11.07
CA GLY A 117 5.26 -18.50 11.20
C GLY A 117 5.92 -19.20 9.98
N MET A 118 5.39 -18.96 8.77
CA MET A 118 5.95 -19.53 7.55
C MET A 118 7.39 -19.03 7.33
N THR A 119 8.33 -19.97 7.11
CA THR A 119 9.72 -19.60 6.84
C THR A 119 9.91 -19.05 5.42
N GLN A 120 10.97 -18.27 5.24
CA GLN A 120 11.37 -17.73 3.93
C GLN A 120 11.52 -18.83 2.88
N GLU A 121 12.13 -19.96 3.24
CA GLU A 121 12.37 -21.09 2.33
C GLU A 121 11.06 -21.76 1.93
N ARG A 122 10.13 -21.93 2.89
CA ARG A 122 8.81 -22.51 2.61
C ARG A 122 8.02 -21.60 1.68
N MET A 123 8.03 -20.29 1.93
CA MET A 123 7.43 -19.31 1.04
C MET A 123 8.10 -19.34 -0.34
N LYS A 124 9.42 -19.51 -0.43
CA LYS A 124 10.10 -19.62 -1.72
C LYS A 124 9.69 -20.84 -2.52
N SER A 125 9.58 -22.00 -1.88
CA SER A 125 9.07 -23.23 -2.51
C SER A 125 7.65 -23.06 -3.05
N PHE A 126 6.84 -22.19 -2.45
CA PHE A 126 5.47 -21.92 -2.87
C PHE A 126 5.35 -21.45 -4.32
N TYR A 127 6.25 -20.58 -4.77
CA TYR A 127 6.22 -20.02 -6.13
C TYR A 127 7.29 -20.59 -7.06
N VAL A 128 8.41 -21.10 -6.55
CA VAL A 128 9.46 -21.75 -7.38
C VAL A 128 9.10 -23.20 -7.70
N GLN A 129 8.49 -23.94 -6.76
CA GLN A 129 8.18 -25.37 -6.88
C GLN A 129 6.68 -25.64 -6.80
N THR A 130 5.87 -24.72 -7.35
CA THR A 130 4.40 -24.68 -7.23
C THR A 130 3.68 -26.01 -7.48
N ASN A 131 4.17 -26.83 -8.42
CA ASN A 131 3.54 -28.12 -8.76
C ASN A 131 3.91 -29.25 -7.80
N GLU A 132 5.02 -29.12 -7.08
CA GLU A 132 5.55 -30.10 -6.12
C GLU A 132 5.26 -29.69 -4.68
N PHE A 133 4.81 -28.44 -4.47
CA PHE A 133 4.50 -27.90 -3.15
C PHE A 133 3.41 -28.71 -2.47
N LYS A 134 3.77 -29.37 -1.36
CA LYS A 134 2.84 -30.11 -0.51
C LYS A 134 2.23 -29.16 0.53
N THR A 135 1.00 -28.76 0.25
CA THR A 135 0.15 -27.97 1.13
C THR A 135 -0.13 -28.72 2.43
N GLN A 136 0.00 -28.05 3.56
CA GLN A 136 -0.23 -28.61 4.89
C GLN A 136 -1.66 -28.40 5.40
N ASN A 137 -2.36 -27.40 4.86
CA ASN A 137 -3.71 -27.01 5.25
C ASN A 137 -4.46 -26.35 4.09
N ASP A 138 -5.75 -26.08 4.30
CA ASP A 138 -6.61 -25.45 3.30
C ASP A 138 -6.24 -24.00 3.00
N ALA A 139 -5.62 -23.28 3.94
CA ALA A 139 -5.10 -21.94 3.67
C ALA A 139 -4.01 -21.99 2.59
N GLU A 140 -2.95 -22.78 2.79
CA GLU A 140 -1.88 -22.95 1.80
C GLU A 140 -2.41 -23.44 0.45
N LYS A 141 -3.41 -24.34 0.47
CA LYS A 141 -4.08 -24.82 -0.74
C LYS A 141 -4.79 -23.69 -1.49
N LEU A 142 -5.58 -22.88 -0.80
CA LEU A 142 -6.20 -21.69 -1.38
C LEU A 142 -5.13 -20.75 -1.95
N GLY A 143 -4.05 -20.52 -1.20
CA GLY A 143 -2.92 -19.72 -1.65
C GLY A 143 -2.35 -20.22 -2.98
N ILE A 144 -2.00 -21.51 -3.09
CA ILE A 144 -1.41 -22.08 -4.31
C ILE A 144 -2.37 -21.95 -5.48
N GLU A 145 -3.66 -22.20 -5.27
CA GLU A 145 -4.66 -22.04 -6.33
C GLU A 145 -4.78 -20.57 -6.77
N LEU A 146 -4.77 -19.60 -5.84
CA LEU A 146 -4.78 -18.17 -6.17
C LEU A 146 -3.51 -17.76 -6.92
N TYR A 147 -2.34 -18.28 -6.54
CA TYR A 147 -1.07 -18.04 -7.22
C TYR A 147 -1.10 -18.53 -8.67
N LYS A 148 -1.57 -19.75 -8.91
CA LYS A 148 -1.70 -20.29 -10.27
C LYS A 148 -2.55 -19.40 -11.17
N GLU A 149 -3.64 -18.84 -10.63
CA GLU A 149 -4.46 -17.87 -11.35
C GLU A 149 -3.78 -16.50 -11.51
N SER A 150 -2.97 -16.08 -10.53
CA SER A 150 -2.26 -14.79 -10.57
C SER A 150 -1.15 -14.76 -11.62
N VAL A 151 -0.61 -15.91 -12.03
CA VAL A 151 0.47 -15.97 -13.04
C VAL A 151 -0.03 -16.35 -14.44
N LYS A 152 -1.30 -16.73 -14.56
CA LYS A 152 -1.93 -17.28 -15.78
C LYS A 152 -1.71 -16.46 -17.06
N TYR A 153 -1.73 -15.14 -16.94
CA TYR A 153 -1.55 -14.22 -18.08
C TYR A 153 -0.24 -13.44 -18.02
N ASN A 154 0.67 -13.81 -17.13
CA ASN A 154 1.99 -13.21 -17.07
C ASN A 154 2.85 -13.76 -18.22
N LYS A 155 3.57 -12.87 -18.90
CA LYS A 155 4.41 -13.20 -20.07
C LYS A 155 5.90 -13.21 -19.72
N ASP A 156 6.28 -12.60 -18.61
CA ASP A 156 7.66 -12.42 -18.16
C ASP A 156 7.80 -13.04 -16.76
N PHE A 157 7.90 -14.36 -16.75
CA PHE A 157 7.92 -15.13 -15.52
C PHE A 157 9.22 -14.95 -14.73
N ASP A 158 10.36 -14.74 -15.41
CA ASP A 158 11.66 -14.54 -14.76
C ASP A 158 11.69 -13.23 -13.96
N THR A 159 11.18 -12.14 -14.54
CA THR A 159 11.00 -10.88 -13.82
C THR A 159 10.03 -11.05 -12.66
N LEU A 160 8.91 -11.75 -12.87
CA LEU A 160 7.94 -12.01 -11.80
C LEU A 160 8.56 -12.78 -10.62
N LEU A 161 9.33 -13.83 -10.89
CA LEU A 161 10.01 -14.62 -9.86
C LEU A 161 10.99 -13.77 -9.06
N THR A 162 11.75 -12.89 -9.72
CA THR A 162 12.68 -11.96 -9.05
C THR A 162 11.92 -11.05 -8.10
N LEU A 163 10.82 -10.45 -8.55
CA LEU A 163 9.98 -9.58 -7.72
C LEU A 163 9.33 -10.32 -6.54
N MET A 164 8.99 -11.59 -6.71
CA MET A 164 8.46 -12.42 -5.63
C MET A 164 9.53 -12.78 -4.60
N ASP A 165 10.76 -13.05 -5.04
CA ASP A 165 11.92 -13.22 -4.15
C ASP A 165 12.16 -11.94 -3.33
N ASP A 166 12.08 -10.76 -3.94
CA ASP A 166 12.22 -9.48 -3.23
C ASP A 166 11.11 -9.26 -2.19
N VAL A 167 9.85 -9.61 -2.51
CA VAL A 167 8.75 -9.53 -1.54
C VAL A 167 8.96 -10.51 -0.39
N ASN A 168 9.38 -11.74 -0.68
CA ASN A 168 9.65 -12.75 0.34
C ASN A 168 10.78 -12.34 1.29
N GLN A 169 11.87 -11.79 0.72
CA GLN A 169 12.98 -11.24 1.49
C GLN A 169 12.52 -10.06 2.36
N ALA A 170 11.78 -9.10 1.79
CA ALA A 170 11.32 -7.93 2.54
C ALA A 170 10.36 -8.29 3.69
N GLN A 171 9.50 -9.30 3.51
CA GLN A 171 8.66 -9.81 4.60
C GLN A 171 9.49 -10.45 5.71
N THR A 172 10.48 -11.28 5.33
CA THR A 172 11.40 -11.92 6.28
C THR A 172 12.20 -10.89 7.08
N ASP A 173 12.70 -9.85 6.41
CA ASP A 173 13.45 -8.78 7.06
C ASP A 173 12.59 -7.95 8.02
N SER A 174 11.29 -7.82 7.73
CA SER A 174 10.37 -7.08 8.61
C SER A 174 10.18 -7.73 9.99
N LEU A 175 10.50 -9.03 10.15
CA LEU A 175 10.52 -9.70 11.46
C LEU A 175 11.54 -9.08 12.44
N GLN A 176 12.53 -8.33 11.92
CA GLN A 176 13.46 -7.58 12.78
C GLN A 176 12.75 -6.47 13.57
N GLN A 177 11.59 -5.99 13.11
CA GLN A 177 10.80 -4.97 13.80
C GLN A 177 10.18 -5.49 15.10
N GLU A 178 10.04 -6.80 15.28
CA GLU A 178 9.55 -7.40 16.52
C GLU A 178 10.62 -7.46 17.63
N LYS A 179 11.91 -7.24 17.28
CA LYS A 179 13.02 -7.33 18.23
C LYS A 179 13.23 -6.02 19.03
N GLY A 180 12.71 -4.89 18.55
CA GLY A 180 12.74 -3.60 19.25
C GLY A 180 14.10 -2.90 19.30
N THR A 181 15.08 -3.28 18.47
CA THR A 181 16.46 -2.74 18.51
C THR A 181 16.85 -1.92 17.29
N LEU A 182 15.90 -1.60 16.40
CA LEU A 182 16.20 -0.92 15.15
C LEU A 182 16.37 0.59 15.36
N SER A 183 17.36 1.15 14.66
CA SER A 183 17.48 2.60 14.51
C SER A 183 16.42 3.17 13.58
N TRP A 184 16.23 4.48 13.63
CA TRP A 184 15.31 5.21 12.76
C TRP A 184 15.59 4.99 11.26
N ASP A 185 16.86 4.99 10.86
CA ASP A 185 17.24 4.80 9.46
C ASP A 185 16.94 3.36 8.98
N GLN A 186 17.17 2.37 9.85
CA GLN A 186 16.82 0.98 9.55
C GLN A 186 15.30 0.78 9.45
N LEU A 187 14.51 1.43 10.31
CA LEU A 187 13.05 1.39 10.22
C LEU A 187 12.55 1.99 8.90
N ILE A 188 13.12 3.12 8.47
CA ILE A 188 12.84 3.72 7.17
C ILE A 188 13.18 2.74 6.04
N GLU A 189 14.38 2.16 6.06
CA GLU A 189 14.84 1.24 5.01
C GLU A 189 13.92 0.02 4.87
N LEU A 190 13.57 -0.64 5.99
CA LEU A 190 12.66 -1.78 6.00
C LEU A 190 11.26 -1.40 5.51
N THR A 191 10.72 -0.26 5.97
CA THR A 191 9.40 0.24 5.55
C THR A 191 9.37 0.48 4.04
N ILE A 192 10.39 1.15 3.51
CA ILE A 192 10.49 1.45 2.08
C ILE A 192 10.69 0.17 1.26
N TYR A 193 11.52 -0.77 1.72
CA TYR A 193 11.77 -2.02 1.02
C TYR A 193 10.52 -2.90 0.96
N LYS A 194 9.83 -3.10 2.09
CA LYS A 194 8.59 -3.90 2.16
C LYS A 194 7.51 -3.37 1.22
N GLY A 195 7.24 -2.06 1.28
CA GLY A 195 6.26 -1.43 0.41
C GLY A 195 6.68 -1.40 -1.05
N GLY A 196 7.94 -1.06 -1.32
CA GLY A 196 8.49 -0.89 -2.66
C GLY A 196 8.49 -2.19 -3.45
N SER A 197 9.03 -3.27 -2.88
CA SER A 197 9.02 -4.60 -3.51
C SER A 197 7.60 -5.08 -3.82
N SER A 198 6.66 -4.86 -2.90
CA SER A 198 5.25 -5.21 -3.09
C SER A 198 4.60 -4.46 -4.26
N PHE A 199 4.90 -3.17 -4.43
CA PHE A 199 4.36 -2.38 -5.52
C PHE A 199 4.92 -2.79 -6.88
N LEU A 200 6.21 -3.13 -6.96
CA LEU A 200 6.80 -3.66 -8.18
C LEU A 200 6.18 -5.02 -8.55
N TYR A 201 5.95 -5.90 -7.56
CA TYR A 201 5.20 -7.15 -7.76
C TYR A 201 3.80 -6.91 -8.33
N PHE A 202 3.01 -6.00 -7.74
CA PHE A 202 1.68 -5.68 -8.27
C PHE A 202 1.73 -5.03 -9.65
N ARG A 203 2.77 -4.25 -9.92
CA ARG A 203 2.98 -3.62 -11.23
C ARG A 203 3.24 -4.67 -12.32
N ALA A 204 3.81 -5.83 -12.00
CA ALA A 204 4.04 -6.92 -12.95
C ALA A 204 2.74 -7.49 -13.56
N ALA A 205 1.56 -7.18 -13.00
CA ALA A 205 0.29 -7.55 -13.62
C ALA A 205 -0.02 -6.81 -14.93
N PHE A 206 0.63 -5.67 -15.17
CA PHE A 206 0.32 -4.79 -16.30
C PHE A 206 1.29 -5.04 -17.45
N GLN A 207 0.73 -5.25 -18.65
CA GLN A 207 1.47 -5.84 -19.78
C GLN A 207 2.43 -4.87 -20.48
N HIS A 208 2.35 -3.57 -20.17
CA HIS A 208 3.30 -2.62 -20.71
C HIS A 208 4.63 -2.73 -19.97
N GLN A 209 5.72 -2.58 -20.72
CA GLN A 209 7.06 -2.59 -20.16
C GLN A 209 7.22 -1.44 -19.15
N MET A 210 7.78 -1.76 -17.98
CA MET A 210 8.14 -0.77 -16.98
C MET A 210 9.51 -0.17 -17.33
N THR A 211 9.64 1.15 -17.33
CA THR A 211 10.95 1.80 -17.45
C THR A 211 11.63 1.84 -16.08
N LYS A 212 12.96 2.04 -16.06
CA LYS A 212 13.71 2.17 -14.80
C LYS A 212 13.26 3.37 -13.97
N GLU A 213 12.80 4.43 -14.62
CA GLU A 213 12.28 5.64 -13.97
C GLU A 213 10.91 5.34 -13.34
N GLU A 214 10.04 4.60 -14.05
CA GLU A 214 8.77 4.15 -13.50
C GLU A 214 8.98 3.22 -12.31
N GLU A 215 9.92 2.28 -12.40
CA GLU A 215 10.30 1.38 -11.31
C GLU A 215 10.71 2.17 -10.06
N LYS A 216 11.62 3.14 -10.18
CA LYS A 216 12.03 4.00 -9.05
C LYS A 216 10.86 4.76 -8.44
N ALA A 217 10.00 5.34 -9.27
CA ALA A 217 8.83 6.10 -8.81
C ALA A 217 7.84 5.20 -8.07
N LEU A 218 7.54 4.01 -8.61
CA LEU A 218 6.60 3.06 -8.02
C LEU A 218 7.15 2.37 -6.78
N TYR A 219 8.45 2.09 -6.74
CA TYR A 219 9.12 1.57 -5.55
C TYR A 219 9.00 2.56 -4.38
N LEU A 220 9.30 3.85 -4.61
CA LEU A 220 9.12 4.87 -3.57
C LEU A 220 7.64 5.03 -3.17
N LEU A 221 6.72 5.00 -4.14
CA LEU A 221 5.28 5.06 -3.85
C LEU A 221 4.81 3.89 -2.99
N GLY A 222 5.34 2.70 -3.25
CA GLY A 222 5.10 1.52 -2.44
C GLY A 222 5.58 1.70 -1.01
N GLY A 223 6.82 2.19 -0.84
CA GLY A 223 7.36 2.54 0.48
C GLY A 223 6.53 3.56 1.23
N ILE A 224 6.06 4.63 0.56
CA ILE A 224 5.14 5.62 1.15
C ILE A 224 3.82 4.96 1.56
N THR A 225 3.34 4.00 0.77
CA THR A 225 2.09 3.28 1.07
C THR A 225 2.25 2.34 2.27
N GLN A 226 3.40 1.68 2.44
CA GLN A 226 3.70 0.92 3.65
C GLN A 226 3.81 1.85 4.87
N PHE A 227 4.54 2.97 4.76
CA PHE A 227 4.58 3.95 5.84
C PHE A 227 3.19 4.52 6.17
N SER A 228 2.33 4.65 5.17
CA SER A 228 0.93 5.03 5.35
C SER A 228 0.15 3.99 6.15
N ASN A 229 0.42 2.69 5.94
CA ASN A 229 -0.18 1.61 6.71
C ASN A 229 0.26 1.68 8.19
N ASP A 230 1.56 1.81 8.48
CA ASP A 230 2.08 1.97 9.84
C ASP A 230 1.45 3.19 10.58
N ILE A 231 1.18 4.29 9.87
CA ILE A 231 0.47 5.45 10.43
C ILE A 231 -0.95 5.08 10.88
N PHE A 232 -1.67 4.27 10.10
CA PHE A 232 -3.03 3.83 10.45
C PHE A 232 -3.05 2.73 11.51
N ASP A 233 -2.05 1.86 11.50
CA ASP A 233 -1.97 0.67 12.33
C ASP A 233 -1.21 0.87 13.64
N VAL A 234 -0.84 2.11 14.00
CA VAL A 234 -0.10 2.42 15.25
C VAL A 234 -0.67 1.76 16.52
N TYR A 235 -2.00 1.64 16.62
CA TYR A 235 -2.61 0.90 17.73
C TYR A 235 -2.27 -0.60 17.65
N LYS A 236 -2.49 -1.22 16.49
CA LYS A 236 -2.19 -2.64 16.26
C LYS A 236 -0.69 -2.92 16.49
N ASP A 237 0.18 -2.09 15.94
CA ASP A 237 1.62 -2.25 16.05
C ASP A 237 2.08 -2.14 17.51
N ARG A 238 1.50 -1.22 18.29
CA ARG A 238 1.74 -1.12 19.73
C ARG A 238 1.34 -2.41 20.46
N GLU A 239 0.13 -2.91 20.24
CA GLU A 239 -0.35 -4.12 20.93
C GLU A 239 0.48 -5.35 20.55
N ASN A 240 0.96 -5.41 19.31
CA ASN A 240 1.81 -6.49 18.80
C ASN A 240 3.31 -6.29 19.06
N GLN A 241 3.71 -5.20 19.75
CA GLN A 241 5.11 -4.85 20.02
C GLN A 241 5.98 -4.72 18.74
N VAL A 242 5.36 -4.30 17.64
CA VAL A 242 6.05 -4.06 16.37
C VAL A 242 6.68 -2.66 16.40
N GLN A 243 7.99 -2.62 16.17
CA GLN A 243 8.74 -1.38 16.07
C GLN A 243 8.51 -0.71 14.70
N THR A 244 7.90 0.46 14.70
CA THR A 244 7.68 1.33 13.54
C THR A 244 8.15 2.74 13.85
N LEU A 245 8.13 3.64 12.87
CA LEU A 245 8.43 5.05 13.11
C LEU A 245 7.46 5.70 14.10
N LEU A 246 6.20 5.24 14.16
CA LEU A 246 5.19 5.77 15.07
C LEU A 246 5.33 5.18 16.48
N THR A 247 5.75 3.91 16.60
CA THR A 247 5.98 3.30 17.92
C THR A 247 7.34 3.65 18.53
N SER A 248 8.24 4.24 17.73
CA SER A 248 9.60 4.64 18.13
C SER A 248 9.81 6.15 18.21
N THR A 249 8.75 6.96 18.16
CA THR A 249 8.86 8.42 18.21
C THR A 249 8.21 9.00 19.48
N ASN A 250 8.80 10.07 19.98
CA ASN A 250 8.16 11.00 20.92
C ASN A 250 7.64 12.26 20.22
N SER A 251 7.81 12.39 18.90
CA SER A 251 7.30 13.54 18.15
C SER A 251 6.63 13.15 16.83
N ILE A 252 5.36 13.54 16.70
CA ILE A 252 4.59 13.34 15.45
C ILE A 252 5.01 14.35 14.40
N LYS A 253 5.52 15.51 14.81
CA LYS A 253 6.08 16.49 13.89
C LYS A 253 7.18 15.87 13.01
N LYS A 254 8.13 15.15 13.62
CA LYS A 254 9.22 14.46 12.90
C LYS A 254 8.71 13.43 11.89
N VAL A 255 7.72 12.63 12.28
CA VAL A 255 7.08 11.64 11.39
C VAL A 255 6.41 12.33 10.19
N ARG A 256 5.67 13.42 10.44
CA ARG A 256 5.03 14.21 9.37
C ARG A 256 6.04 14.79 8.39
N GLU A 257 7.13 15.37 8.88
CA GLU A 257 8.17 15.97 8.04
C GLU A 257 8.74 14.93 7.07
N ILE A 258 9.05 13.72 7.56
CA ILE A 258 9.60 12.64 6.72
C ILE A 258 8.56 12.12 5.72
N TYR A 259 7.31 11.97 6.16
CA TYR A 259 6.23 11.56 5.26
C TYR A 259 6.03 12.55 4.10
N LEU A 260 6.04 13.85 4.39
CA LEU A 260 5.95 14.90 3.38
C LEU A 260 7.18 14.92 2.47
N GLN A 261 8.38 14.76 3.01
CA GLN A 261 9.62 14.66 2.21
C GLN A 261 9.53 13.52 1.19
N PHE A 262 9.06 12.33 1.59
CA PHE A 262 8.88 11.23 0.64
C PHE A 262 7.83 11.54 -0.43
N ILE A 263 6.72 12.18 -0.08
CA ILE A 263 5.72 12.61 -1.09
C ILE A 263 6.35 13.60 -2.08
N SER A 264 7.17 14.53 -1.62
CA SER A 264 7.90 15.49 -2.49
C SER A 264 8.88 14.79 -3.43
N SER A 265 9.66 13.84 -2.90
CA SER A 265 10.57 13.02 -3.69
C SER A 265 9.82 12.20 -4.73
N PHE A 266 8.71 11.59 -4.35
CA PHE A 266 7.83 10.85 -5.27
C PHE A 266 7.26 11.78 -6.35
N GLN A 267 6.80 12.97 -5.99
CA GLN A 267 6.30 13.94 -6.96
C GLN A 267 7.38 14.29 -8.00
N THR A 268 8.62 14.53 -7.56
CA THR A 268 9.75 14.78 -8.47
C THR A 268 9.95 13.62 -9.45
N LEU A 269 10.04 12.37 -8.94
CA LEU A 269 10.19 11.19 -9.79
C LEU A 269 9.02 11.01 -10.77
N LEU A 270 7.79 11.23 -10.30
CA LEU A 270 6.58 11.17 -11.12
C LEU A 270 6.64 12.16 -12.28
N PHE A 271 7.15 13.38 -12.04
CA PHE A 271 7.25 14.41 -13.07
C PHE A 271 8.24 14.09 -14.17
N ASP A 272 9.28 13.33 -13.87
CA ASP A 272 10.32 12.94 -14.82
C ASP A 272 9.88 11.77 -15.71
N LEU A 273 8.74 11.12 -15.40
CA LEU A 273 8.21 10.05 -16.23
C LEU A 273 7.74 10.57 -17.61
N PRO A 274 7.90 9.74 -18.67
CA PRO A 274 7.56 10.09 -20.07
C PRO A 274 6.05 10.01 -20.35
N TYR A 275 5.21 10.37 -19.37
CA TYR A 275 3.76 10.45 -19.50
C TYR A 275 3.28 11.89 -19.63
N SER A 276 2.06 12.07 -20.15
CA SER A 276 1.47 13.41 -20.26
C SER A 276 1.31 14.07 -18.88
N THR A 277 1.49 15.39 -18.81
CA THR A 277 1.31 16.16 -17.57
C THR A 277 -0.06 15.93 -16.94
N SER A 278 -1.11 15.83 -17.77
CA SER A 278 -2.47 15.52 -17.32
C SER A 278 -2.56 14.12 -16.69
N SER A 279 -1.95 13.10 -17.29
CA SER A 279 -1.96 11.74 -16.73
C SER A 279 -1.24 11.68 -15.37
N LYS A 280 -0.08 12.32 -15.28
CA LYS A 280 0.70 12.44 -14.03
C LYS A 280 -0.10 13.15 -12.94
N HIS A 281 -0.80 14.23 -13.30
CA HIS A 281 -1.65 14.98 -12.37
C HIS A 281 -2.82 14.13 -11.84
N LYS A 282 -3.53 13.44 -12.73
CA LYS A 282 -4.65 12.56 -12.36
C LYS A 282 -4.19 11.41 -11.47
N PHE A 283 -3.05 10.79 -11.80
CA PHE A 283 -2.42 9.77 -10.97
C PHE A 283 -2.14 10.30 -9.56
N PHE A 284 -1.45 11.45 -9.47
CA PHE A 284 -1.08 12.06 -8.20
C PHE A 284 -2.30 12.43 -7.36
N LEU A 285 -3.34 13.02 -7.96
CA LEU A 285 -4.57 13.36 -7.25
C LEU A 285 -5.32 12.13 -6.74
N MET A 286 -5.36 11.03 -7.50
CA MET A 286 -5.99 9.79 -7.05
C MET A 286 -5.30 9.23 -5.81
N TYR A 287 -3.97 9.18 -5.81
CA TYR A 287 -3.18 8.75 -4.64
C TYR A 287 -3.24 9.76 -3.48
N SER A 288 -3.24 11.06 -3.78
CA SER A 288 -3.35 12.10 -2.77
C SER A 288 -4.67 11.99 -2.02
N LEU A 289 -5.79 11.80 -2.71
CA LEU A 289 -7.10 11.61 -2.09
C LEU A 289 -7.20 10.26 -1.37
N GLY A 290 -6.72 9.18 -2.00
CA GLY A 290 -6.90 7.81 -1.53
C GLY A 290 -5.95 7.38 -0.42
N VAL A 291 -4.78 8.01 -0.29
CA VAL A 291 -3.70 7.60 0.63
C VAL A 291 -3.14 8.81 1.38
N PHE A 292 -2.40 9.70 0.70
CA PHE A 292 -1.56 10.70 1.36
C PHE A 292 -2.34 11.65 2.29
N SER A 293 -3.45 12.18 1.79
CA SER A 293 -4.28 13.13 2.54
C SER A 293 -4.98 12.48 3.73
N ARG A 294 -5.21 11.16 3.69
CA ARG A 294 -5.83 10.42 4.80
C ARG A 294 -4.81 10.23 5.93
N CYS A 295 -3.54 9.96 5.59
CA CYS A 295 -2.45 9.90 6.57
C CYS A 295 -2.22 11.25 7.24
N LEU A 296 -2.28 12.36 6.51
CA LEU A 296 -2.15 13.69 7.12
C LEU A 296 -3.29 13.99 8.12
N VAL A 297 -4.52 13.57 7.82
CA VAL A 297 -5.65 13.65 8.77
C VAL A 297 -5.38 12.82 10.04
N CYS A 298 -4.76 11.65 9.88
CA CYS A 298 -4.34 10.78 10.98
C CYS A 298 -3.24 11.43 11.82
N LEU A 299 -2.21 12.00 11.19
CA LEU A 299 -1.11 12.69 11.87
C LEU A 299 -1.60 13.96 12.60
N ASP A 300 -2.65 14.63 12.13
CA ASP A 300 -3.25 15.73 12.86
C ASP A 300 -3.96 15.26 14.14
N GLN A 301 -4.56 14.07 14.11
CA GLN A 301 -5.13 13.45 15.32
C GLN A 301 -4.02 13.16 16.33
N TYR A 302 -2.91 12.57 15.89
CA TYR A 302 -1.79 12.25 16.77
C TYR A 302 -1.06 13.49 17.31
N GLN A 303 -0.93 14.57 16.53
CA GLN A 303 -0.41 15.84 17.05
C GLN A 303 -1.30 16.47 18.13
N LYS A 304 -2.62 16.30 18.03
CA LYS A 304 -3.52 16.75 19.11
C LYS A 304 -3.33 15.92 20.38
N LEU A 305 -2.91 14.66 20.26
CA LEU A 305 -2.54 13.84 21.41
C LEU A 305 -1.20 14.30 22.00
N GLU A 306 -0.18 14.48 21.17
CA GLU A 306 1.13 15.06 21.56
C GLU A 306 0.95 16.38 22.33
N ALA A 307 0.05 17.26 21.88
CA ALA A 307 -0.26 18.51 22.56
C ALA A 307 -0.95 18.35 23.93
N LYS A 308 -1.66 17.23 24.18
CA LYS A 308 -2.28 16.94 25.48
C LYS A 308 -1.28 16.42 26.51
N THR A 309 -0.16 15.88 26.05
CA THR A 309 0.88 15.23 26.87
C THR A 309 2.17 16.06 26.86
N GLU A 310 2.01 17.36 27.08
CA GLU A 310 3.12 18.32 27.25
C GLU A 310 4.06 18.43 26.03
N GLY A 311 3.57 18.10 24.83
CA GLY A 311 4.34 18.16 23.60
C GLY A 311 5.13 16.89 23.28
N GLU A 312 4.92 15.81 24.03
CA GLU A 312 5.51 14.50 23.75
C GLU A 312 4.46 13.48 23.32
N PHE A 313 4.70 12.73 22.26
CA PHE A 313 3.83 11.64 21.84
C PHE A 313 4.01 10.40 22.73
N LYS A 314 3.30 10.37 23.87
CA LYS A 314 3.37 9.26 24.84
C LYS A 314 2.43 8.11 24.44
N LEU A 315 2.87 7.29 23.48
CA LEU A 315 2.06 6.25 22.85
C LEU A 315 1.29 5.33 23.83
N ASN A 316 1.90 4.97 24.96
CA ASN A 316 1.32 4.07 25.94
C ASN A 316 0.24 4.72 26.82
N ASP A 317 0.14 6.05 26.81
CA ASP A 317 -0.87 6.80 27.59
C ASP A 317 -2.20 6.90 26.84
N TYR A 318 -2.23 6.59 25.54
CA TYR A 318 -3.40 6.80 24.69
C TYR A 318 -4.31 5.56 24.60
N SER A 319 -5.62 5.81 24.61
CA SER A 319 -6.60 4.76 24.41
C SER A 319 -6.67 4.30 22.95
N ARG A 320 -7.23 3.10 22.73
CA ARG A 320 -7.53 2.57 21.38
C ARG A 320 -8.30 3.58 20.51
N LYS A 321 -9.31 4.24 21.07
CA LYS A 321 -10.16 5.20 20.35
C LYS A 321 -9.38 6.45 19.91
N GLU A 322 -8.34 6.81 20.67
CA GLU A 322 -7.47 7.93 20.34
C GLU A 322 -6.43 7.58 19.28
N LEU A 323 -6.00 6.32 19.23
CA LEU A 323 -5.00 5.85 18.27
C LEU A 323 -5.61 5.36 16.94
N ILE A 324 -6.91 5.06 16.87
CA ILE A 324 -7.55 4.66 15.61
C ILE A 324 -8.19 5.88 14.94
N CYS A 325 -7.66 6.27 13.77
CA CYS A 325 -8.28 7.30 12.92
C CYS A 325 -9.37 6.70 12.03
N ASP A 326 -10.62 6.91 12.43
CA ASP A 326 -11.78 6.44 11.66
C ASP A 326 -12.01 7.31 10.41
N MET A 327 -11.57 6.80 9.26
CA MET A 327 -11.70 7.47 7.97
C MET A 327 -13.07 7.27 7.29
N GLU A 328 -14.00 6.54 7.91
CA GLU A 328 -15.40 6.45 7.43
C GLU A 328 -16.23 7.68 7.86
N LYS A 329 -15.72 8.46 8.82
CA LYS A 329 -16.34 9.73 9.22
C LYS A 329 -16.27 10.76 8.09
N TRP A 330 -17.43 11.31 7.74
CA TRP A 330 -17.55 12.41 6.77
C TRP A 330 -16.62 13.60 7.05
N GLY A 331 -16.42 13.96 8.32
CA GLY A 331 -15.49 15.04 8.69
C GLY A 331 -14.04 14.75 8.28
N ASN A 332 -13.59 13.50 8.43
CA ASN A 332 -12.24 13.09 8.03
C ASN A 332 -12.10 13.03 6.50
N PHE A 333 -13.15 12.58 5.79
CA PHE A 333 -13.19 12.64 4.33
C PHE A 333 -13.02 14.07 3.80
N TRP A 334 -13.76 15.04 4.33
CA TRP A 334 -13.64 16.44 3.89
C TRP A 334 -12.28 17.06 4.23
N ARG A 335 -11.68 16.67 5.37
CA ARG A 335 -10.30 17.07 5.68
C ARG A 335 -9.32 16.48 4.66
N SER A 336 -9.48 15.22 4.25
CA SER A 336 -8.66 14.63 3.20
C SER A 336 -8.85 15.35 1.85
N VAL A 337 -10.08 15.73 1.50
CA VAL A 337 -10.35 16.57 0.32
C VAL A 337 -9.59 17.89 0.41
N ARG A 338 -9.62 18.57 1.57
CA ARG A 338 -8.88 19.82 1.81
C ARG A 338 -7.37 19.64 1.62
N TYR A 339 -6.79 18.57 2.18
CA TYR A 339 -5.38 18.22 1.98
C TYR A 339 -5.04 17.96 0.52
N CYS A 340 -5.94 17.31 -0.21
CA CYS A 340 -5.76 16.95 -1.63
C CYS A 340 -5.82 18.17 -2.56
N VAL A 341 -6.74 19.12 -2.31
CA VAL A 341 -6.91 20.30 -3.20
C VAL A 341 -6.11 21.52 -2.79
N GLY A 342 -5.78 21.68 -1.50
CA GLY A 342 -5.24 22.91 -0.93
C GLY A 342 -3.86 22.76 -0.28
N ASP A 343 -3.70 23.47 0.84
CA ASP A 343 -2.45 23.80 1.56
C ASP A 343 -1.64 22.60 2.11
N GLY A 344 -2.20 21.40 2.13
CA GLY A 344 -1.75 20.39 3.09
C GLY A 344 -0.62 19.46 2.63
N ILE A 345 -0.55 19.10 1.35
CA ILE A 345 0.62 18.38 0.79
C ILE A 345 1.55 19.36 0.08
N LEU A 346 0.99 20.47 -0.40
CA LEU A 346 1.57 21.32 -1.43
C LEU A 346 2.08 22.68 -0.94
N GLN A 347 1.72 23.10 0.29
CA GLN A 347 2.34 24.23 1.00
C GLN A 347 3.14 23.79 2.23
N SER A 348 3.08 22.50 2.60
CA SER A 348 3.89 21.92 3.67
C SER A 348 5.28 21.46 3.18
N LEU A 349 5.54 21.68 1.88
CA LEU A 349 6.80 21.58 1.15
C LEU A 349 7.21 22.99 0.72
#